data_AF-A0A9X1V587-F1
#
_entry.id   AF-A0A9X1V587-F1
#
_cell.length_a   1.000
_cell.length_b   1.000
_cell.length_c   1.000
_cell.angle_alpha   90.00
_cell.angle_beta   90.00
_cell.angle_gamma   90.00
#
_symmetry.space_group_name_H-M   'P 1'
#
loop_
_entity.id
_entity.type
_entity.pdbx_description
1 polymer ?
#
loop_
_entity_poly.entity_id
_entity_poly.type
_entity_poly.pdbx_seq_one_letter_code
_entity_poly.pdbx_strand_id
1 'polypeptide(L)'
;MNKADYGERGLFVGIASIICAFYFFAPTLFTFKSSLIEQRGRIESMEIFYTPVESWRGSKSVKSELIFTLNSTKSVYVLMKNIGLNSYNERFEEIERQLTKSGKATVLIKESQKEEFKPTVFQIADKNGEIIYNSNEAKSHSRLGFLISFGVGIFGIGIFIYHKYSNRIKGYFRKASSQQRFIANKRHR
;
A
#
# COMPACT_ATOMS: atom_id res chain seq x y z
N MET A 1 19.48 14.31 -27.17
CA MET A 1 18.93 13.00 -26.73
C MET A 1 17.74 12.67 -27.62
N ASN A 2 17.68 11.47 -28.20
CA ASN A 2 16.70 11.13 -29.23
C ASN A 2 15.31 10.88 -28.62
N LYS A 3 14.28 11.39 -29.29
CA LYS A 3 12.87 11.30 -28.90
C LYS A 3 12.38 9.85 -28.69
N ALA A 4 12.90 8.90 -29.46
CA ALA A 4 12.59 7.47 -29.33
C ALA A 4 13.11 6.86 -28.00
N ASP A 5 14.29 7.27 -27.55
CA ASP A 5 14.94 6.78 -26.32
C ASP A 5 14.14 7.19 -25.06
N TYR A 6 13.48 8.36 -25.11
CA TYR A 6 12.61 8.82 -24.01
C TYR A 6 11.33 7.99 -23.87
N GLY A 7 10.73 7.59 -24.99
CA GLY A 7 9.51 6.77 -24.99
C GLY A 7 9.77 5.37 -24.46
N GLU A 8 10.85 4.72 -24.90
CA GLU A 8 11.19 3.36 -24.47
C GLU A 8 11.54 3.28 -22.98
N ARG A 9 12.29 4.26 -22.46
CA ARG A 9 12.55 4.36 -21.01
C ARG A 9 11.27 4.57 -20.21
N GLY A 10 10.35 5.41 -20.71
CA GLY A 10 9.04 5.62 -20.08
C GLY A 10 8.20 4.35 -20.03
N LEU A 11 8.24 3.53 -21.09
CA LEU A 11 7.57 2.24 -21.13
C LEU A 11 8.13 1.26 -20.09
N PHE A 12 9.47 1.14 -20.02
CA PHE A 12 10.12 0.25 -19.07
C PHE A 12 9.79 0.64 -17.61
N VAL A 13 9.92 1.93 -17.29
CA VAL A 13 9.55 2.46 -15.96
C VAL A 13 8.08 2.21 -15.68
N GLY A 14 7.20 2.40 -16.67
CA GLY A 14 5.77 2.14 -16.56
C GLY A 14 5.47 0.69 -16.19
N ILE A 15 6.00 -0.26 -16.97
CA ILE A 15 5.79 -1.70 -16.75
C ILE A 15 6.35 -2.13 -15.39
N ALA A 16 7.58 -1.72 -15.05
CA ALA A 16 8.20 -2.03 -13.77
C ALA A 16 7.37 -1.49 -12.59
N SER A 17 6.81 -0.29 -12.72
CA SER A 17 5.97 0.32 -11.68
C SER A 17 4.64 -0.44 -11.50
N ILE A 18 4.02 -0.91 -12.58
CA ILE A 18 2.82 -1.76 -12.49
C ILE A 18 3.15 -3.09 -11.80
N ILE A 19 4.23 -3.76 -12.21
CA ILE A 19 4.67 -5.01 -11.57
C ILE A 19 4.90 -4.78 -10.08
N CYS A 20 5.58 -3.70 -9.71
CA CYS A 20 5.80 -3.30 -8.32
C CYS A 20 4.47 -3.11 -7.55
N ALA A 21 3.49 -2.44 -8.18
CA ALA A 21 2.17 -2.23 -7.59
C ALA A 21 1.46 -3.55 -7.25
N PHE A 22 1.44 -4.48 -8.20
CA PHE A 22 0.78 -5.78 -8.04
C PHE A 22 1.58 -6.76 -7.16
N TYR A 23 2.90 -6.67 -7.13
CA TYR A 23 3.71 -7.58 -6.34
C TYR A 23 3.75 -7.19 -4.86
N PHE A 24 4.01 -5.91 -4.55
CA PHE A 24 4.21 -5.48 -3.16
C PHE A 24 2.93 -5.01 -2.47
N PHE A 25 2.01 -4.35 -3.17
CA PHE A 25 0.88 -3.68 -2.52
C PHE A 25 -0.47 -4.38 -2.71
N ALA A 26 -0.69 -4.99 -3.87
CA ALA A 26 -1.94 -5.68 -4.16
C ALA A 26 -2.24 -6.84 -3.18
N PRO A 27 -1.27 -7.69 -2.75
CA PRO A 27 -1.57 -8.80 -1.86
C PRO A 27 -2.25 -8.35 -0.56
N THR A 28 -1.80 -7.24 0.03
CA THR A 28 -2.40 -6.69 1.26
C THR A 28 -3.69 -5.93 0.97
N LEU A 29 -3.72 -5.12 -0.09
CA LEU A 29 -4.88 -4.29 -0.43
C LEU A 29 -6.13 -5.13 -0.75
N PHE A 30 -5.97 -6.17 -1.58
CA PHE A 30 -7.04 -7.05 -2.05
C PHE A 30 -7.29 -8.27 -1.15
N THR A 31 -6.76 -8.28 0.07
CA THR A 31 -7.11 -9.34 1.04
C THR A 31 -8.58 -9.19 1.47
N PHE A 32 -9.38 -10.24 1.28
CA PHE A 32 -10.78 -10.26 1.70
C PHE A 32 -10.91 -10.73 3.15
N LYS A 33 -11.93 -10.26 3.88
CA LYS A 33 -12.19 -10.71 5.26
C LYS A 33 -12.39 -12.22 5.35
N SER A 34 -12.96 -12.85 4.33
CA SER A 34 -13.14 -14.31 4.25
C SER A 34 -11.84 -15.11 4.21
N SER A 35 -10.74 -14.50 3.78
CA SER A 35 -9.40 -15.13 3.77
C SER A 35 -8.62 -14.92 5.08
N LEU A 36 -9.23 -14.25 6.06
CA LEU A 36 -8.61 -13.99 7.35
C LEU A 36 -9.05 -15.03 8.37
N ILE A 37 -8.09 -15.50 9.15
CA ILE A 37 -8.31 -16.37 10.31
C ILE A 37 -7.95 -15.62 11.59
N GLU A 38 -8.63 -15.98 12.67
CA GLU A 38 -8.35 -15.43 13.99
C GLU A 38 -7.32 -16.29 14.73
N GLN A 39 -6.31 -15.63 15.30
CA GLN A 39 -5.37 -16.22 16.23
C GLN A 39 -5.53 -15.55 17.59
N ARG A 40 -5.92 -16.34 18.59
CA ARG A 40 -6.25 -15.86 19.94
C ARG A 40 -5.26 -16.42 20.94
N GLY A 41 -4.69 -15.56 21.78
CA GLY A 41 -3.72 -15.97 22.78
C GLY A 41 -3.51 -14.94 23.87
N ARG A 42 -2.74 -15.33 24.90
CA ARG A 42 -2.17 -14.39 25.86
C ARG A 42 -0.95 -13.74 25.25
N ILE A 43 -0.75 -12.46 25.52
CA ILE A 43 0.45 -11.74 25.09
C ILE A 43 1.61 -12.26 25.92
N GLU A 44 2.65 -12.74 25.26
CA GLU A 44 3.85 -13.30 25.90
C GLU A 44 4.95 -12.25 25.97
N SER A 45 5.21 -11.56 24.86
CA SER A 45 6.09 -10.40 24.81
C SER A 45 5.46 -9.27 24.00
N MET A 46 5.85 -8.04 24.33
CA MET A 46 5.42 -6.83 23.63
C MET A 46 6.47 -5.75 23.84
N GLU A 47 7.00 -5.20 22.75
CA GLU A 47 8.04 -4.17 22.76
C GLU A 47 7.84 -3.21 21.59
N ILE A 48 8.16 -1.94 21.81
CA ILE A 48 8.18 -0.90 20.77
C ILE A 48 9.62 -0.48 20.51
N PHE A 49 10.03 -0.55 19.25
CA PHE A 49 11.34 -0.11 18.79
C PHE A 49 11.25 1.16 17.97
N TYR A 50 12.20 2.06 18.20
CA TYR A 50 12.38 3.29 17.44
C TYR A 50 13.75 3.26 16.78
N THR A 51 13.78 2.99 15.47
CA THR A 51 15.03 2.86 14.71
C THR A 51 15.22 4.07 13.80
N PRO A 52 16.32 4.86 13.95
CA PRO A 52 16.64 5.91 12.99
C PRO A 52 17.03 5.29 11.65
N VAL A 53 16.51 5.85 10.56
CA VAL A 53 16.76 5.43 9.19
C VAL A 53 17.20 6.64 8.38
N GLU A 54 18.35 6.52 7.74
CA GLU A 54 18.91 7.54 6.85
C GLU A 54 18.92 7.04 5.42
N SER A 55 18.44 7.89 4.51
CA SER A 55 18.49 7.63 3.08
C SER A 55 19.86 7.99 2.51
N TRP A 56 20.22 7.39 1.38
CA TRP A 56 21.45 7.71 0.64
C TRP A 56 21.62 9.21 0.33
N ARG A 57 20.51 9.96 0.22
CA ARG A 57 20.50 11.41 -0.04
C ARG A 57 20.52 12.27 1.22
N GLY A 58 20.74 11.69 2.40
CA GLY A 58 20.85 12.38 3.70
C GLY A 58 19.52 12.74 4.37
N SER A 59 18.38 12.33 3.83
CA SER A 59 17.10 12.47 4.53
C SER A 59 17.02 11.46 5.68
N LYS A 60 16.72 11.94 6.88
CA LYS A 60 16.58 11.14 8.11
C LYS A 60 15.11 10.96 8.46
N SER A 61 14.79 9.80 8.99
CA SER A 61 13.48 9.48 9.56
C SER A 61 13.64 8.47 10.69
N VAL A 62 12.57 8.24 11.45
CA VAL A 62 12.48 7.23 12.49
C VAL A 62 11.42 6.22 12.06
N LYS A 63 11.80 4.95 12.11
CA LYS A 63 10.92 3.81 11.90
C LYS A 63 10.48 3.31 13.28
N SER A 64 9.18 3.30 13.53
CA SER A 64 8.57 2.75 14.73
C SER A 64 8.04 1.35 14.43
N GLU A 65 8.37 0.39 15.29
CA GLU A 65 7.97 -1.02 15.16
C GLU A 65 7.37 -1.49 16.50
N LEU A 66 6.09 -1.86 16.51
CA LEU A 66 5.47 -2.57 17.63
C LEU A 66 5.55 -4.07 17.34
N ILE A 67 6.28 -4.79 18.17
CA ILE A 67 6.52 -6.22 18.05
C ILE A 67 5.89 -6.93 19.23
N PHE A 68 5.09 -7.95 18.97
CA PHE A 68 4.50 -8.76 20.04
C PHE A 68 4.33 -10.21 19.62
N THR A 69 4.19 -11.07 20.63
CA THR A 69 3.97 -12.52 20.45
C THR A 69 2.77 -12.98 21.25
N LEU A 70 2.14 -14.05 20.79
CA LEU A 70 1.06 -14.72 21.50
C LEU A 70 1.49 -16.12 21.89
N ASN A 71 1.24 -16.52 23.13
CA ASN A 71 1.61 -17.85 23.63
C ASN A 71 0.98 -19.03 22.87
N SER A 72 -0.10 -18.77 22.13
CA SER A 72 -0.82 -19.75 21.31
C SER A 72 -0.13 -20.05 19.98
N THR A 73 0.85 -19.25 19.57
CA THR A 73 1.47 -19.28 18.24
C THR A 73 2.97 -19.06 18.33
N LYS A 74 3.75 -19.63 17.41
CA LYS A 74 5.20 -19.35 17.30
C LYS A 74 5.51 -18.09 16.47
N SER A 75 4.47 -17.37 16.03
CA SER A 75 4.59 -16.20 15.16
C SER A 75 4.92 -14.93 15.95
N VAL A 76 5.70 -14.05 15.31
CA VAL A 76 6.02 -12.71 15.76
C VAL A 76 5.20 -11.72 14.93
N TYR A 77 4.29 -11.01 15.58
CA TYR A 77 3.45 -10.01 14.94
C TYR A 77 4.18 -8.66 14.99
N VAL A 78 4.25 -7.99 13.84
CA VAL A 78 4.96 -6.72 13.69
C VAL A 78 4.04 -5.70 13.04
N LEU A 79 3.78 -4.59 13.74
CA LEU A 79 3.25 -3.38 13.13
C LEU A 79 4.42 -2.41 12.90
N MET A 80 4.52 -1.87 11.69
CA MET A 80 5.62 -0.98 11.32
C MET A 80 5.09 0.30 10.69
N LYS A 81 5.65 1.44 11.10
CA LYS A 81 5.31 2.76 10.56
C LYS A 81 6.53 3.66 10.54
N ASN A 82 6.74 4.37 9.43
CA ASN A 82 7.67 5.49 9.40
C ASN A 82 6.99 6.72 10.03
N ILE A 83 7.58 7.28 11.08
CA ILE A 83 7.02 8.42 11.84
C ILE A 83 7.76 9.74 11.53
N GLY A 84 8.54 9.78 10.45
CA GLY A 84 9.26 10.97 10.05
C GLY A 84 10.32 11.35 11.08
N LEU A 85 10.36 12.61 11.52
CA LEU A 85 11.30 13.08 12.54
C LEU A 85 10.76 12.95 13.97
N ASN A 86 9.56 12.40 14.13
CA ASN A 86 9.00 12.21 15.46
C ASN A 86 9.83 11.16 16.21
N SER A 87 10.07 11.41 17.49
CA SER A 87 10.74 10.46 18.39
C SER A 87 9.81 9.36 18.89
N TYR A 88 8.50 9.53 18.75
CA TYR A 88 7.48 8.74 19.44
C TYR A 88 6.26 8.45 18.56
N ASN A 89 5.65 7.28 18.75
CA ASN A 89 4.46 6.84 18.02
C ASN A 89 3.30 6.57 18.97
N GLU A 90 2.56 7.62 19.30
CA GLU A 90 1.42 7.59 20.23
C GLU A 90 0.41 6.47 19.91
N ARG A 91 0.20 6.17 18.62
CA ARG A 91 -0.72 5.12 18.20
C ARG A 91 -0.24 3.72 18.61
N PHE A 92 1.05 3.41 18.46
CA PHE A 92 1.58 2.10 18.83
C PHE A 92 1.61 1.91 20.34
N GLU A 93 1.82 2.99 21.06
CA GLU A 93 1.92 3.02 22.51
C GLU A 93 0.53 2.88 23.16
N GLU A 94 -0.49 3.48 22.53
CA GLU A 94 -1.88 3.22 22.90
C GLU A 94 -2.24 1.74 22.72
N ILE A 95 -1.86 1.15 21.59
CA ILE A 95 -2.08 -0.28 21.30
C ILE A 95 -1.38 -1.14 22.37
N GLU A 96 -0.11 -0.87 22.64
CA GLU A 96 0.66 -1.58 23.68
C GLU A 96 -0.02 -1.50 25.05
N ARG A 97 -0.41 -0.29 25.48
CA ARG A 97 -1.07 -0.09 26.77
C ARG A 97 -2.39 -0.85 26.87
N GLN A 98 -3.22 -0.80 25.82
CA GLN A 98 -4.51 -1.50 25.79
C GLN A 98 -4.33 -3.01 25.82
N LEU A 99 -3.40 -3.53 25.02
CA LEU A 99 -3.11 -4.96 24.93
C LEU A 99 -2.48 -5.49 26.22
N THR A 100 -1.53 -4.77 26.81
CA THR A 100 -0.90 -5.11 28.09
C THR A 100 -1.94 -5.16 29.23
N LYS A 101 -2.85 -4.18 29.28
CA LYS A 101 -3.96 -4.16 30.25
C LYS A 101 -4.93 -5.34 30.05
N SER A 102 -5.17 -5.74 28.80
CA SER A 102 -6.04 -6.86 28.45
C SER A 102 -5.39 -8.21 28.79
N GLY A 103 -4.07 -8.34 28.58
CA GLY A 103 -3.29 -9.58 28.71
C GLY A 103 -3.61 -10.65 27.66
N LYS A 104 -4.62 -10.42 26.82
CA LYS A 104 -5.03 -11.27 25.70
C LYS A 104 -5.29 -10.42 24.47
N ALA A 105 -5.01 -10.99 23.31
CA ALA A 105 -5.29 -10.38 22.03
C ALA A 105 -5.87 -11.41 21.05
N THR A 106 -6.68 -10.90 20.12
CA THR A 106 -7.11 -11.62 18.93
C THR A 106 -6.53 -10.92 17.72
N VAL A 107 -5.71 -11.62 16.95
CA VAL A 107 -5.07 -11.09 15.75
C VAL A 107 -5.72 -11.76 14.54
N LEU A 108 -6.11 -10.96 13.54
CA LEU A 108 -6.53 -11.48 12.25
C LEU A 108 -5.37 -11.44 11.28
N ILE A 109 -5.02 -12.60 10.73
CA ILE A 109 -3.99 -12.78 9.70
C ILE A 109 -4.58 -13.54 8.52
N LYS A 110 -3.88 -13.57 7.39
CA LYS A 110 -4.27 -14.43 6.26
C LYS A 110 -4.17 -15.90 6.65
N GLU A 111 -5.13 -16.70 6.22
CA GLU A 111 -5.08 -18.16 6.34
C GLU A 111 -3.81 -18.74 5.71
N SER A 112 -3.44 -18.24 4.53
CA SER A 112 -2.24 -18.68 3.82
C SER A 112 -0.94 -18.38 4.57
N GLN A 113 -0.96 -17.51 5.58
CA GLN A 113 0.20 -17.10 6.37
C GLN A 113 0.19 -17.69 7.78
N LYS A 114 -0.70 -18.65 8.08
CA LYS A 114 -0.87 -19.23 9.43
C LYS A 114 0.42 -19.77 10.03
N GLU A 115 1.27 -20.36 9.21
CA GLU A 115 2.52 -20.99 9.61
C GLU A 115 3.73 -20.07 9.42
N GLU A 116 3.53 -18.86 8.89
CA GLU A 116 4.61 -17.91 8.71
C GLU A 116 5.08 -17.37 10.07
N PHE A 117 6.40 -17.17 10.18
CA PHE A 117 7.00 -16.60 11.38
C PHE A 117 6.61 -15.14 11.58
N LYS A 118 6.41 -14.36 10.50
CA LYS A 118 6.02 -12.94 10.54
C LYS A 118 4.83 -12.69 9.62
N PRO A 119 3.61 -13.14 10.00
CA PRO A 119 2.43 -12.96 9.18
C PRO A 119 2.01 -11.49 9.14
N THR A 120 1.32 -11.08 8.07
CA THR A 120 0.78 -9.72 7.99
C THR A 120 -0.46 -9.58 8.87
N VAL A 121 -0.45 -8.61 9.78
CA VAL A 121 -1.57 -8.32 10.69
C VAL A 121 -2.59 -7.42 10.01
N PHE A 122 -3.84 -7.88 9.93
CA PHE A 122 -4.95 -7.12 9.37
C PHE A 122 -5.86 -6.50 10.41
N GLN A 123 -5.95 -7.09 11.60
CA GLN A 123 -6.76 -6.56 12.70
C GLN A 123 -6.21 -7.06 14.02
N ILE A 124 -6.33 -6.24 15.06
CA ILE A 124 -6.07 -6.64 16.44
C ILE A 124 -7.28 -6.23 17.27
N ALA A 125 -7.78 -7.15 18.07
CA ALA A 125 -8.82 -6.91 19.06
C ALA A 125 -8.35 -7.32 20.46
N ASP A 126 -8.92 -6.67 21.47
CA ASP A 126 -8.67 -6.97 22.88
C ASP A 126 -9.41 -8.24 23.36
N LYS A 127 -9.38 -8.53 24.66
CA LYS A 127 -10.10 -9.67 25.26
C LYS A 127 -11.62 -9.57 25.15
N ASN A 128 -12.17 -8.35 25.05
CA ASN A 128 -13.60 -8.08 24.97
C ASN A 128 -14.10 -8.06 23.52
N GLY A 129 -13.19 -8.18 22.54
CA GLY A 129 -13.49 -8.08 21.12
C GLY A 129 -13.52 -6.64 20.60
N GLU A 130 -13.08 -5.66 21.40
CA GLU A 130 -12.92 -4.28 20.96
C GLU A 130 -11.79 -4.20 19.93
N ILE A 131 -12.07 -3.62 18.77
CA ILE A 131 -11.11 -3.53 17.67
C ILE A 131 -10.15 -2.37 17.94
N ILE A 132 -8.94 -2.71 18.35
CA ILE A 132 -7.88 -1.75 18.65
C ILE A 132 -7.18 -1.31 17.35
N TYR A 133 -6.92 -2.23 16.44
CA TYR A 133 -6.27 -2.00 15.15
C TYR A 133 -7.10 -2.64 14.04
N ASN A 134 -7.40 -1.89 12.98
CA ASN A 134 -8.36 -2.34 11.97
C ASN A 134 -7.74 -2.54 10.58
N SER A 135 -8.47 -3.27 9.73
CA SER A 135 -8.01 -3.57 8.36
C SER A 135 -7.88 -2.36 7.44
N ASN A 136 -8.57 -1.25 7.72
CA ASN A 136 -8.37 -0.01 6.97
C ASN A 136 -7.02 0.62 7.29
N GLU A 137 -6.63 0.60 8.58
CA GLU A 137 -5.33 1.05 9.05
C GLU A 137 -4.21 0.18 8.44
N ALA A 138 -4.36 -1.15 8.46
CA ALA A 138 -3.44 -2.10 7.83
C ALA A 138 -3.26 -1.88 6.33
N LYS A 139 -4.36 -1.58 5.62
CA LYS A 139 -4.33 -1.39 4.16
C LYS A 139 -3.96 0.02 3.74
N SER A 140 -3.91 1.00 4.64
CA SER A 140 -3.71 2.41 4.30
C SER A 140 -2.40 2.65 3.55
N HIS A 141 -1.30 2.10 4.05
CA HIS A 141 0.02 2.24 3.44
C HIS A 141 0.09 1.54 2.08
N SER A 142 -0.42 0.31 1.99
CA SER A 142 -0.51 -0.43 0.72
C SER A 142 -1.40 0.27 -0.29
N ARG A 143 -2.49 0.93 0.14
CA ARG A 143 -3.37 1.70 -0.76
C ARG A 143 -2.64 2.86 -1.39
N LEU A 144 -1.93 3.66 -0.59
CA LEU A 144 -1.17 4.79 -1.10
C LEU A 144 -0.03 4.34 -2.00
N GLY A 145 0.74 3.34 -1.59
CA GLY A 145 1.81 2.75 -2.41
C GLY A 145 1.28 2.20 -3.74
N PHE A 146 0.17 1.47 -3.71
CA PHE A 146 -0.48 0.96 -4.92
C PHE A 146 -0.90 2.09 -5.86
N LEU A 147 -1.57 3.13 -5.36
CA LEU A 147 -2.03 4.24 -6.20
C LEU A 147 -0.86 4.99 -6.86
N ILE A 148 0.22 5.25 -6.13
CA ILE A 148 1.40 5.92 -6.67
C ILE A 148 2.07 5.04 -7.73
N SER A 149 2.39 3.79 -7.42
CA SER A 149 3.06 2.88 -8.36
C SER A 149 2.19 2.59 -9.59
N PHE A 150 0.90 2.36 -9.39
CA PHE A 150 -0.03 2.14 -10.51
C PHE A 150 -0.20 3.39 -11.38
N GLY A 151 -0.30 4.58 -10.76
CA GLY A 151 -0.40 5.85 -11.47
C GLY A 151 0.85 6.18 -12.30
N VAL A 152 2.05 6.02 -11.71
CA VAL A 152 3.33 6.14 -12.43
C VAL A 152 3.41 5.13 -13.58
N GLY A 153 2.92 3.91 -13.33
CA GLY A 153 2.80 2.86 -14.32
C GLY A 153 2.02 3.26 -15.56
N ILE A 154 0.77 3.70 -15.37
CA ILE A 154 -0.10 4.18 -16.45
C ILE A 154 0.52 5.38 -17.14
N PHE A 155 1.08 6.33 -16.39
CA PHE A 155 1.68 7.53 -16.95
C PHE A 155 2.87 7.22 -17.86
N GLY A 156 3.77 6.32 -17.45
CA GLY A 156 4.91 5.88 -18.26
C GLY A 156 4.49 5.20 -19.57
N ILE A 157 3.49 4.31 -19.51
CA ILE A 157 2.91 3.69 -20.71
C ILE A 157 2.23 4.74 -21.59
N GLY A 158 1.51 5.70 -21.01
CA GLY A 158 0.87 6.79 -21.72
C GLY A 158 1.85 7.67 -22.50
N ILE A 159 3.01 8.00 -21.91
CA ILE A 159 4.09 8.73 -22.60
C ILE A 159 4.56 7.94 -23.82
N PHE A 160 4.79 6.64 -23.69
CA PHE A 160 5.21 5.80 -24.80
C PHE A 160 4.18 5.76 -25.93
N ILE A 161 2.90 5.54 -25.60
CA ILE A 161 1.81 5.52 -26.58
C ILE A 161 1.70 6.87 -27.28
N TYR A 162 1.72 7.97 -26.53
CA TYR A 162 1.66 9.31 -27.09
C TYR A 162 2.82 9.58 -28.04
N HIS A 163 4.03 9.17 -27.66
CA HIS A 163 5.21 9.39 -28.47
C HIS A 163 5.22 8.53 -29.74
N LYS A 164 4.91 7.23 -29.64
CA LYS A 164 4.92 6.28 -30.74
C LYS A 164 3.78 6.51 -31.74
N TYR A 165 2.61 6.95 -31.26
CA TYR A 165 1.40 7.10 -32.07
C TYR A 165 0.92 8.55 -32.21
N SER A 166 1.76 9.55 -31.89
CA SER A 166 1.39 10.98 -31.85
C SER A 166 0.63 11.46 -33.10
N ASN A 167 1.08 11.07 -34.30
CA ASN A 167 0.47 11.47 -35.56
C ASN A 167 -0.91 10.83 -35.79
N ARG A 168 -1.11 9.57 -35.36
CA ARG A 168 -2.42 8.91 -35.44
C ARG A 168 -3.40 9.47 -34.41
N ILE A 169 -2.93 9.74 -33.19
CA ILE A 169 -3.74 10.33 -32.11
C ILE A 169 -4.23 11.73 -32.49
N LYS A 170 -3.35 12.58 -33.04
CA LYS A 170 -3.75 13.91 -33.57
C LYS A 170 -4.80 13.80 -34.68
N GLY A 171 -4.71 12.76 -35.52
CA GLY A 171 -5.71 12.46 -36.54
C GLY A 171 -7.10 12.14 -35.96
N TYR A 172 -7.18 11.33 -34.90
CA TYR A 172 -8.44 11.02 -34.22
C TYR A 172 -9.10 12.24 -33.58
N PHE A 173 -8.35 13.07 -32.85
CA PHE A 173 -8.89 14.29 -32.23
C PHE A 173 -9.36 15.32 -33.26
N ARG A 174 -8.67 15.43 -34.40
CA ARG A 174 -9.06 16.31 -35.50
C ARG A 174 -10.32 15.81 -36.23
N LYS A 175 -10.53 14.50 -36.31
CA LYS A 175 -11.74 13.88 -36.86
C LYS A 175 -12.95 14.00 -35.92
N ALA A 176 -12.73 13.86 -34.61
CA ALA A 176 -13.77 14.05 -33.60
C ALA A 176 -14.28 15.50 -33.52
N SER A 177 -13.35 16.47 -33.54
CA SER A 177 -13.70 17.91 -33.52
C SER A 177 -14.40 18.40 -34.79
N SER A 178 -14.06 17.84 -35.96
CA SER A 178 -14.75 18.14 -37.22
C SER A 178 -16.17 17.56 -37.27
N GLN A 179 -16.40 16.36 -36.74
CA GLN A 179 -17.75 15.79 -36.61
C GLN A 179 -18.64 16.60 -35.65
N GLN A 180 -18.11 17.06 -34.51
CA GLN A 180 -18.86 17.90 -33.57
C GLN A 180 -19.27 19.25 -34.18
N ARG A 181 -18.37 19.91 -34.94
CA ARG A 181 -18.70 21.15 -35.66
C ARG A 181 -19.78 20.93 -36.74
N PHE A 182 -19.75 19.78 -37.41
CA PHE A 182 -20.77 19.44 -38.41
C PHE A 182 -22.16 19.23 -37.79
N ILE A 183 -22.24 18.58 -36.62
CA ILE A 183 -23.51 18.38 -35.90
C ILE A 183 -24.06 19.70 -35.35
N ALA A 184 -23.20 20.60 -34.84
CA ALA A 184 -23.62 21.90 -34.32
C ALA A 184 -24.23 22.80 -35.42
N ASN A 185 -23.63 22.84 -36.62
CA ASN A 185 -24.17 23.61 -37.74
C ASN A 185 -25.49 23.06 -38.30
N LYS A 186 -25.80 21.78 -38.08
CA LYS A 186 -27.04 21.15 -38.53
C LYS A 186 -28.24 21.41 -37.60
N ARG A 187 -28.01 21.92 -36.38
CA ARG A 187 -29.08 22.30 -35.41
C ARG A 187 -29.53 23.76 -35.53
N HIS A 188 -28.79 24.58 -36.28
CA HIS A 188 -29.11 26.01 -36.52
C HIS A 188 -29.74 26.27 -37.89
N ARG A 189 -30.11 25.21 -38.63
CA ARG A 189 -30.97 25.26 -39.81
C ARG A 189 -32.24 24.50 -39.50
#